data_AF-W7UW14-F1
#
_entry.id   AF-W7UW14-F1
#
_cell.length_a   1.000
_cell.length_b   1.000
_cell.length_c   1.000
_cell.angle_alpha   90.00
_cell.angle_beta   90.00
_cell.angle_gamma   90.00
#
_symmetry.space_group_name_H-M   'P 1'
#
loop_
_entity.id
_entity.type
_entity.pdbx_description
1 polymer ?
#
loop_
_entity_poly.entity_id
_entity_poly.type
_entity_poly.pdbx_seq_one_letter_code
_entity_poly.pdbx_strand_id
1 'polypeptide(L)'
;MTAALFSGCIFSCSSKKPGKGSNVSEPAETTAATTEAVPANNTAKPFLGKWEAYKVFVNDETYETTYEGFSIPRLMKLEVFDDNTAKITTALNPHGKDKVEDFKWNITSSNGIDTLHVATPDDRYDCTVEQGQMIMKYANFDDGSLYYLMPVSEFSPTESTTEAGLDKVDFSSYMGRWESDEIISEDGDFTDTIGEYPVNVAFRLELFDDNTSVMSVFGEPITYQWEAETKEKLYMWDYYEGFVIKKDGDKLVIDNEQGVVAKLHKVDEFTEYDFAYADGSAPDENIILNPEGEEEPTT
;
A
#
# COMPACT_ATOMS: atom_id res chain seq x y z
N MET A 1 17.26 8.90 6.56
CA MET A 1 16.11 9.77 6.92
C MET A 1 14.85 9.17 6.30
N THR A 2 14.20 8.28 7.04
CA THR A 2 13.09 7.46 6.55
C THR A 2 11.79 8.27 6.58
N ALA A 3 11.19 8.47 5.42
CA ALA A 3 9.91 9.15 5.29
C ALA A 3 8.83 8.29 5.96
N ALA A 4 8.27 8.81 7.05
CA ALA A 4 6.89 8.47 7.38
C ALA A 4 6.05 8.79 6.15
N LEU A 5 5.16 7.86 5.74
CA LEU A 5 3.75 8.10 5.36
C LEU A 5 3.18 6.95 4.52
N PHE A 6 2.38 6.10 5.17
CA PHE A 6 1.00 5.74 4.80
C PHE A 6 0.35 5.06 6.02
N SER A 7 0.28 5.77 7.15
CA SER A 7 -0.42 5.29 8.34
C SER A 7 -1.94 5.48 8.17
N GLY A 8 -2.53 4.66 7.30
CA GLY A 8 -3.95 4.30 7.35
C GLY A 8 -4.08 3.04 8.21
N CYS A 9 -4.11 3.22 9.52
CA CYS A 9 -4.19 2.13 10.51
C CYS A 9 -5.39 1.19 10.26
N ILE A 10 -5.15 -0.06 9.85
CA ILE A 10 -6.14 -1.15 9.98
C ILE A 10 -5.68 -2.10 11.09
N PHE A 11 -5.72 -1.65 12.35
CA PHE A 11 -5.73 -2.56 13.50
C PHE A 11 -7.19 -2.84 13.90
N SER A 12 -7.77 -3.89 13.31
CA SER A 12 -9.08 -4.40 13.74
C SER A 12 -8.91 -5.24 15.01
N CYS A 13 -8.96 -4.57 16.17
CA CYS A 13 -9.15 -5.24 17.44
C CYS A 13 -10.61 -5.67 17.61
N SER A 14 -10.81 -6.99 17.49
CA SER A 14 -12.00 -7.77 17.84
C SER A 14 -12.75 -7.26 19.08
N SER A 15 -14.05 -6.99 18.96
CA SER A 15 -14.96 -6.96 20.10
C SER A 15 -16.27 -7.70 19.84
N LYS A 16 -16.69 -8.42 20.88
CA LYS A 16 -17.68 -9.50 20.93
C LYS A 16 -19.13 -9.01 20.77
N LYS A 17 -19.93 -9.82 20.04
CA LYS A 17 -21.41 -9.99 19.99
C LYS A 17 -22.31 -9.02 20.81
N PRO A 18 -23.41 -8.49 20.21
CA PRO A 18 -24.54 -7.96 20.97
C PRO A 18 -25.63 -9.03 21.21
N GLY A 19 -26.13 -9.06 22.45
CA GLY A 19 -27.24 -9.89 22.88
C GLY A 19 -28.60 -9.19 22.68
N LYS A 20 -29.40 -9.80 21.81
CA LYS A 20 -30.88 -9.94 21.76
C LYS A 20 -31.75 -9.12 22.75
N GLY A 21 -32.70 -8.39 22.17
CA GLY A 21 -33.95 -7.96 22.82
C GLY A 21 -35.05 -7.65 21.80
N SER A 22 -36.04 -8.54 21.68
CA SER A 22 -37.34 -8.34 20.99
C SER A 22 -38.10 -7.14 21.61
N ASN A 23 -39.04 -6.45 20.95
CA ASN A 23 -40.30 -7.01 20.45
C ASN A 23 -41.21 -5.95 19.77
N VAL A 24 -42.12 -6.48 18.93
CA VAL A 24 -43.47 -5.99 18.54
C VAL A 24 -43.64 -5.08 17.31
N SER A 25 -44.48 -5.60 16.41
CA SER A 25 -45.02 -5.03 15.17
C SER A 25 -46.46 -4.54 15.37
N GLU A 26 -46.90 -3.53 14.62
CA GLU A 26 -48.24 -3.42 13.98
C GLU A 26 -48.33 -2.15 13.07
N PRO A 27 -49.34 -1.97 12.18
CA PRO A 27 -49.09 -1.89 10.74
C PRO A 27 -49.47 -0.58 10.02
N ALA A 28 -48.86 -0.44 8.83
CA ALA A 28 -49.28 0.21 7.57
C ALA A 28 -49.97 1.58 7.55
N GLU A 29 -49.32 2.55 6.89
CA GLU A 29 -50.02 3.50 6.01
C GLU A 29 -49.13 3.83 4.79
N THR A 30 -49.61 3.46 3.60
CA THR A 30 -49.05 3.83 2.30
C THR A 30 -49.34 5.30 2.01
N THR A 31 -48.30 6.12 2.00
CA THR A 31 -48.31 7.45 1.38
C THR A 31 -47.34 7.49 0.21
N ALA A 32 -47.82 8.03 -0.90
CA ALA A 32 -47.14 8.10 -2.17
C ALA A 32 -45.75 8.74 -2.02
N ALA A 33 -44.73 8.00 -2.46
CA ALA A 33 -43.39 8.55 -2.65
C ALA A 33 -43.45 9.58 -3.77
N THR A 34 -43.62 10.84 -3.37
CA THR A 34 -43.28 11.98 -4.22
C THR A 34 -41.76 11.95 -4.31
N THR A 35 -41.21 11.60 -5.47
CA THR A 35 -39.80 11.78 -5.76
C THR A 35 -39.52 13.27 -5.66
N GLU A 36 -39.07 13.73 -4.49
CA GLU A 36 -38.46 15.05 -4.35
C GLU A 36 -37.26 15.06 -5.28
N ALA A 37 -37.37 15.81 -6.36
CA ALA A 37 -36.23 16.18 -7.18
C ALA A 37 -35.26 16.95 -6.27
N VAL A 38 -34.17 16.30 -5.88
CA VAL A 38 -33.05 16.96 -5.21
C VAL A 38 -32.65 18.16 -6.08
N PRO A 39 -32.66 19.40 -5.55
CA PRO A 39 -32.22 20.56 -6.31
C PRO A 39 -30.79 20.31 -6.79
N ALA A 40 -30.52 20.46 -8.09
CA ALA A 40 -29.18 20.36 -8.63
C ALA A 40 -28.29 21.39 -7.92
N ASN A 41 -27.48 20.93 -6.97
CA ASN A 41 -26.60 21.78 -6.19
C ASN A 41 -25.42 22.18 -7.07
N ASN A 42 -25.54 23.36 -7.70
CA ASN A 42 -24.53 23.87 -8.64
C ASN A 42 -23.15 24.12 -7.98
N THR A 43 -23.05 24.08 -6.65
CA THR A 43 -21.80 24.26 -5.90
C THR A 43 -20.80 23.12 -6.14
N ALA A 44 -21.26 21.93 -6.51
CA ALA A 44 -20.37 20.80 -6.78
C ALA A 44 -19.71 20.86 -8.17
N LYS A 45 -20.26 21.63 -9.11
CA LYS A 45 -19.81 21.68 -10.50
C LYS A 45 -18.30 21.88 -10.70
N PRO A 46 -17.59 22.70 -9.90
CA PRO A 46 -16.15 22.87 -10.05
C PRO A 46 -15.34 21.62 -9.71
N PHE A 47 -15.91 20.66 -8.98
CA PHE A 47 -15.24 19.46 -8.49
C PHE A 47 -15.61 18.19 -9.26
N LEU A 48 -16.77 18.16 -9.92
CA LEU A 48 -17.25 16.96 -10.63
C LEU A 48 -16.30 16.54 -11.76
N GLY A 49 -16.17 15.23 -11.94
CA GLY A 49 -15.35 14.63 -13.00
C GLY A 49 -14.06 14.00 -12.48
N LYS A 50 -13.12 13.75 -13.41
CA LYS A 50 -11.85 13.08 -13.13
C LYS A 50 -10.72 14.07 -12.99
N TRP A 51 -9.89 13.85 -11.99
CA TRP A 51 -8.75 14.66 -11.61
C TRP A 51 -7.54 13.76 -11.41
N GLU A 52 -6.44 14.07 -12.06
CA GLU A 52 -5.23 13.26 -12.02
C GLU A 52 -4.04 14.11 -11.58
N ALA A 53 -3.23 13.56 -10.67
CA ALA A 53 -2.03 14.23 -10.20
C ALA A 53 -1.05 14.47 -11.35
N TYR A 54 -0.47 15.66 -11.37
CA TYR A 54 0.63 16.01 -12.29
C TYR A 54 1.81 16.63 -11.55
N LYS A 55 1.61 16.96 -10.27
CA LYS A 55 2.64 17.48 -9.37
C LYS A 55 2.30 17.11 -7.94
N VAL A 56 3.30 16.72 -7.17
CA VAL A 56 3.19 16.52 -5.71
C VAL A 56 4.24 17.37 -5.01
N PHE A 57 3.89 17.88 -3.85
CA PHE A 57 4.79 18.58 -2.94
C PHE A 57 4.87 17.79 -1.65
N VAL A 58 6.08 17.45 -1.20
CA VAL A 58 6.34 16.68 0.01
C VAL A 58 7.60 17.25 0.66
N ASN A 59 7.57 17.55 1.96
CA ASN A 59 8.74 18.02 2.73
C ASN A 59 9.51 19.18 2.07
N ASP A 60 8.81 20.22 1.60
CA ASP A 60 9.39 21.39 0.90
C ASP A 60 9.99 21.11 -0.49
N GLU A 61 9.85 19.89 -1.01
CA GLU A 61 10.27 19.49 -2.35
C GLU A 61 9.09 19.30 -3.29
N THR A 62 9.31 19.55 -4.59
CA THR A 62 8.30 19.42 -5.64
C THR A 62 8.72 18.39 -6.66
N TYR A 63 7.81 17.47 -7.00
CA TYR A 63 8.02 16.43 -7.98
C TYR A 63 6.95 16.50 -9.07
N GLU A 64 7.37 16.48 -10.34
CA GLU A 64 6.47 16.60 -11.51
C GLU A 64 6.54 15.38 -12.44
N THR A 65 7.54 14.52 -12.27
CA THR A 65 7.73 13.32 -13.11
C THR A 65 7.55 12.03 -12.31
N THR A 66 8.31 11.90 -11.22
CA THR A 66 8.33 10.72 -10.37
C THR A 66 8.61 11.09 -8.91
N TYR A 67 8.05 10.33 -7.97
CA TYR A 67 8.34 10.41 -6.54
C TYR A 67 8.35 8.98 -5.99
N GLU A 68 9.37 8.59 -5.24
CA GLU A 68 9.54 7.24 -4.67
C GLU A 68 9.30 6.08 -5.67
N GLY A 69 9.79 6.25 -6.92
CA GLY A 69 9.61 5.26 -7.99
C GLY A 69 8.22 5.26 -8.65
N PHE A 70 7.26 6.02 -8.15
CA PHE A 70 5.94 6.19 -8.77
C PHE A 70 5.96 7.30 -9.81
N SER A 71 5.32 7.09 -10.96
CA SER A 71 4.96 8.21 -11.83
C SER A 71 3.89 9.07 -11.13
N ILE A 72 4.03 10.40 -11.20
CA ILE A 72 3.13 11.31 -10.48
C ILE A 72 1.63 11.07 -10.79
N PRO A 73 1.20 10.82 -12.05
CA PRO A 73 -0.20 10.49 -12.35
C PRO A 73 -0.76 9.27 -11.62
N ARG A 74 0.12 8.39 -11.14
CA ARG A 74 -0.26 7.17 -10.43
C ARG A 74 -0.43 7.35 -8.93
N LEU A 75 0.20 8.39 -8.37
CA LEU A 75 0.13 8.67 -6.93
C LEU A 75 -1.28 9.01 -6.48
N MET A 76 -2.03 9.77 -7.28
CA MET A 76 -3.37 10.22 -6.91
C MET A 76 -4.25 10.48 -8.12
N LYS A 77 -5.37 9.76 -8.18
CA LYS A 77 -6.47 9.97 -9.12
C LYS A 77 -7.77 10.09 -8.32
N LEU A 78 -8.56 11.11 -8.60
CA LEU A 78 -9.86 11.35 -7.98
C LEU A 78 -10.95 11.41 -9.05
N GLU A 79 -12.01 10.63 -8.88
CA GLU A 79 -13.25 10.78 -9.65
C GLU A 79 -14.38 11.21 -8.72
N VAL A 80 -14.99 12.37 -8.97
CA VAL A 80 -16.10 12.91 -8.17
C VAL A 80 -17.39 12.76 -8.98
N PHE A 81 -18.34 11.99 -8.44
CA PHE A 81 -19.65 11.74 -9.05
C PHE A 81 -20.70 12.70 -8.50
N ASP A 82 -21.80 12.88 -9.24
CA ASP A 82 -22.91 13.77 -8.88
C ASP A 82 -23.87 13.19 -7.82
N ASP A 83 -23.63 11.96 -7.36
CA ASP A 83 -24.45 11.21 -6.39
C ASP A 83 -23.88 11.23 -4.95
N ASN A 84 -22.98 12.18 -4.66
CA ASN A 84 -22.23 12.29 -3.41
C ASN A 84 -21.25 11.12 -3.14
N THR A 85 -20.85 10.39 -4.18
CA THR A 85 -19.72 9.45 -4.12
C THR A 85 -18.50 9.99 -4.84
N ALA A 86 -17.33 9.53 -4.40
CA ALA A 86 -16.09 9.74 -5.11
C ALA A 86 -15.28 8.44 -5.09
N LYS A 87 -14.34 8.31 -6.02
CA LYS A 87 -13.35 7.25 -6.01
C LYS A 87 -11.97 7.86 -5.96
N ILE A 88 -11.15 7.37 -5.06
CA ILE A 88 -9.71 7.66 -5.05
C ILE A 88 -8.99 6.41 -5.53
N THR A 89 -8.07 6.60 -6.47
CA THR A 89 -7.15 5.56 -6.92
C THR A 89 -5.74 6.01 -6.61
N THR A 90 -5.03 5.22 -5.81
CA THR A 90 -3.65 5.49 -5.38
C THR A 90 -2.76 4.30 -5.70
N ALA A 91 -1.52 4.56 -6.07
CA ALA A 91 -0.49 3.54 -6.13
C ALA A 91 0.16 3.42 -4.76
N LEU A 92 0.16 2.22 -4.20
CA LEU A 92 0.83 1.92 -2.92
C LEU A 92 2.20 1.28 -3.11
N ASN A 93 2.44 0.69 -4.28
CA ASN A 93 3.74 0.16 -4.67
C ASN A 93 3.99 0.40 -6.17
N PRO A 94 5.20 0.78 -6.63
CA PRO A 94 5.49 1.04 -8.04
C PRO A 94 5.26 -0.17 -8.97
N HIS A 95 5.19 -1.38 -8.42
CA HIS A 95 4.97 -2.62 -9.16
C HIS A 95 3.61 -3.26 -8.84
N GLY A 96 2.93 -2.81 -7.78
CA GLY A 96 1.63 -3.34 -7.35
C GLY A 96 0.44 -2.80 -8.15
N LYS A 97 -0.75 -3.38 -7.93
CA LYS A 97 -2.00 -2.82 -8.47
C LYS A 97 -2.38 -1.53 -7.77
N ASP A 98 -2.98 -0.60 -8.51
CA ASP A 98 -3.55 0.59 -7.92
C ASP A 98 -4.69 0.20 -6.97
N LYS A 99 -4.71 0.78 -5.78
CA LYS A 99 -5.81 0.63 -4.83
C LYS A 99 -6.91 1.60 -5.20
N VAL A 100 -8.13 1.10 -5.34
CA VAL A 100 -9.33 1.90 -5.60
C VAL A 100 -10.24 1.84 -4.39
N GLU A 101 -10.59 3.00 -3.86
CA GLU A 101 -11.45 3.12 -2.70
C GLU A 101 -12.63 4.05 -2.96
N ASP A 102 -13.78 3.68 -2.39
CA ASP A 102 -15.01 4.45 -2.47
C ASP A 102 -15.13 5.41 -1.28
N PHE A 103 -15.37 6.68 -1.59
CA PHE A 103 -15.54 7.76 -0.62
C PHE A 103 -16.93 8.38 -0.74
N LYS A 104 -17.37 9.02 0.35
CA LYS A 104 -18.45 10.00 0.30
C LYS A 104 -17.87 11.40 0.30
N TRP A 105 -18.59 12.36 -0.27
CA TRP A 105 -18.14 13.75 -0.26
C TRP A 105 -19.22 14.74 0.16
N ASN A 106 -18.78 15.88 0.69
CA ASN A 106 -19.59 17.07 0.91
C ASN A 106 -18.76 18.33 0.62
N ILE A 107 -19.40 19.50 0.57
CA ILE A 107 -18.72 20.77 0.32
C ILE A 107 -19.03 21.74 1.45
N THR A 108 -18.00 22.40 1.96
CA THR A 108 -18.15 23.58 2.82
C THR A 108 -17.61 24.81 2.12
N SER A 109 -18.14 25.98 2.46
CA SER A 109 -17.71 27.26 1.91
C SER A 109 -17.29 28.17 3.04
N SER A 110 -16.06 28.66 2.99
CA SER A 110 -15.51 29.61 3.97
C SER A 110 -14.75 30.71 3.25
N ASN A 111 -15.04 31.97 3.56
CA ASN A 111 -14.41 33.14 2.94
C ASN A 111 -14.44 33.14 1.39
N GLY A 112 -15.49 32.56 0.80
CA GLY A 112 -15.63 32.45 -0.66
C GLY A 112 -14.77 31.35 -1.29
N ILE A 113 -14.13 30.51 -0.48
CA ILE A 113 -13.39 29.32 -0.92
C ILE A 113 -14.26 28.11 -0.62
N ASP A 114 -14.62 27.38 -1.67
CA ASP A 114 -15.29 26.09 -1.55
C ASP A 114 -14.24 25.00 -1.32
N THR A 115 -14.48 24.15 -0.33
CA THR A 115 -13.65 22.98 -0.02
C THR A 115 -14.50 21.73 -0.15
N LEU A 116 -14.08 20.82 -1.03
CA LEU A 116 -14.62 19.47 -1.13
C LEU A 116 -13.96 18.60 -0.06
N HIS A 117 -14.76 18.00 0.79
CA HIS A 117 -14.32 17.02 1.78
C HIS A 117 -14.65 15.63 1.26
N VAL A 118 -13.63 14.82 0.98
CA VAL A 118 -13.75 13.43 0.51
C VAL A 118 -13.34 12.54 1.68
N ALA A 119 -14.27 11.73 2.22
CA ALA A 119 -14.03 11.01 3.47
C ALA A 119 -14.63 9.60 3.52
N THR A 120 -13.90 8.71 4.21
CA THR A 120 -14.34 7.46 4.85
C THR A 120 -14.24 7.65 6.38
N PRO A 121 -14.63 6.65 7.21
CA PRO A 121 -14.36 6.71 8.65
C PRO A 121 -12.88 6.80 9.00
N ASP A 122 -12.01 6.24 8.16
CA ASP A 122 -10.59 6.07 8.45
C ASP A 122 -9.72 7.09 7.69
N ASP A 123 -10.19 7.63 6.56
CA ASP A 123 -9.44 8.54 5.71
C ASP A 123 -10.22 9.78 5.29
N ARG A 124 -9.52 10.91 5.19
CA ARG A 124 -10.11 12.17 4.77
C ARG A 124 -9.13 13.00 3.94
N TYR A 125 -9.66 13.57 2.86
CA TYR A 125 -8.98 14.53 2.01
C TYR A 125 -9.81 15.80 1.90
N ASP A 126 -9.13 16.94 1.94
CA ASP A 126 -9.72 18.25 1.66
C ASP A 126 -9.19 18.75 0.32
N CYS A 127 -10.09 19.15 -0.58
CA CYS A 127 -9.72 19.61 -1.92
C CYS A 127 -10.24 21.02 -2.18
N THR A 128 -9.38 21.90 -2.68
CA THR A 128 -9.75 23.22 -3.19
C THR A 128 -9.42 23.31 -4.67
N VAL A 129 -10.15 24.15 -5.42
CA VAL A 129 -9.85 24.41 -6.84
C VAL A 129 -9.34 25.84 -7.00
N GLU A 130 -8.12 25.97 -7.48
CA GLU A 130 -7.45 27.26 -7.70
C GLU A 130 -6.84 27.31 -9.10
N GLN A 131 -7.19 28.35 -9.87
CA GLN A 131 -6.65 28.57 -11.22
C GLN A 131 -6.82 27.36 -12.18
N GLY A 132 -7.87 26.57 -11.99
CA GLY A 132 -8.20 25.41 -12.83
C GLY A 132 -7.49 24.11 -12.45
N GLN A 133 -6.71 24.10 -11.38
CA GLN A 133 -6.15 22.88 -10.78
C GLN A 133 -6.84 22.59 -9.45
N MET A 134 -6.90 21.33 -9.06
CA MET A 134 -7.31 20.93 -7.72
C MET A 134 -6.08 20.76 -6.84
N ILE A 135 -6.11 21.33 -5.64
CA ILE A 135 -5.12 21.13 -4.60
C ILE A 135 -5.77 20.22 -3.56
N MET A 136 -5.25 19.00 -3.44
CA MET A 136 -5.71 18.00 -2.49
C MET A 136 -4.67 17.86 -1.37
N LYS A 137 -5.15 17.84 -0.14
CA LYS A 137 -4.35 17.57 1.06
C LYS A 137 -4.95 16.43 1.85
N TYR A 138 -4.11 15.64 2.52
CA TYR A 138 -4.57 14.71 3.54
C TYR A 138 -5.01 15.51 4.78
N ALA A 139 -6.18 15.18 5.32
CA ALA A 139 -6.86 16.02 6.31
C ALA A 139 -6.94 15.38 7.72
N ASN A 140 -6.58 14.11 7.87
CA ASN A 140 -6.57 13.46 9.18
C ASN A 140 -5.42 13.95 10.07
N PHE A 141 -4.25 14.15 9.46
CA PHE A 141 -3.10 14.81 10.06
C PHE A 141 -2.38 15.61 8.98
N ASP A 142 -1.76 16.72 9.36
CA ASP A 142 -0.96 17.52 8.43
C ASP A 142 0.39 16.84 8.26
N ASP A 143 0.55 16.17 7.12
CA ASP A 143 1.76 15.49 6.71
C ASP A 143 2.66 16.35 5.81
N GLY A 144 2.29 17.62 5.60
CA GLY A 144 2.98 18.53 4.70
C GLY A 144 2.83 18.20 3.21
N SER A 145 2.07 17.16 2.85
CA SER A 145 1.95 16.69 1.47
C SER A 145 0.78 17.37 0.75
N LEU A 146 1.05 17.88 -0.45
CA LEU A 146 0.03 18.47 -1.32
C LEU A 146 0.07 17.82 -2.70
N TYR A 147 -1.08 17.31 -3.15
CA TYR A 147 -1.26 16.79 -4.49
C TYR A 147 -1.93 17.85 -5.35
N TYR A 148 -1.33 18.15 -6.50
CA TYR A 148 -1.90 19.05 -7.50
C TYR A 148 -2.44 18.19 -8.64
N LEU A 149 -3.75 18.28 -8.87
CA LEU A 149 -4.46 17.50 -9.86
C LEU A 149 -5.00 18.38 -10.98
N MET A 150 -4.92 17.89 -12.21
CA MET A 150 -5.53 18.51 -13.39
C MET A 150 -6.78 17.76 -13.79
N PRO A 151 -7.79 18.45 -14.34
CA PRO A 151 -8.97 17.79 -14.87
C PRO A 151 -8.60 16.99 -16.12
N VAL A 152 -9.07 15.74 -16.19
CA VAL A 152 -8.83 14.84 -17.33
C VAL A 152 -10.15 14.24 -17.83
N SER A 153 -10.24 13.91 -19.12
CA SER A 153 -11.41 13.18 -19.65
C SER A 153 -11.35 11.69 -19.32
N GLU A 154 -10.14 11.15 -19.31
CA GLU A 154 -9.82 9.75 -18.98
C GLU A 154 -8.52 9.76 -18.19
N PHE A 155 -8.40 8.86 -17.21
CA PHE A 155 -7.15 8.70 -16.48
C PHE A 155 -6.07 8.19 -17.42
N SER A 156 -4.85 8.66 -17.21
CA SER A 156 -3.68 8.09 -17.85
C SER A 156 -3.62 6.60 -17.51
N PRO A 157 -3.30 5.75 -18.51
CA PRO A 157 -3.16 4.33 -18.26
C PRO A 157 -2.09 4.11 -17.20
N THR A 158 -2.38 3.24 -16.24
CA THR A 158 -1.40 2.79 -15.27
C THR A 158 -0.35 1.99 -16.04
N GLU A 159 0.88 2.52 -16.12
CA GLU A 159 2.00 1.78 -16.71
C GLU A 159 2.30 0.58 -15.80
N SER A 160 1.90 -0.60 -16.26
CA SER A 160 2.27 -1.86 -15.61
C SER A 160 3.69 -2.20 -16.06
N THR A 161 4.57 -2.46 -15.10
CA THR A 161 5.94 -2.98 -15.34
C THR A 161 5.93 -4.45 -15.75
N THR A 162 4.75 -5.07 -15.80
CA THR A 162 4.54 -6.49 -16.03
C THR A 162 4.65 -6.86 -17.51
N GLU A 163 5.38 -7.92 -17.81
CA GLU A 163 5.47 -8.50 -19.15
C GLU A 163 4.08 -8.97 -19.64
N ALA A 164 3.79 -8.82 -20.93
CA ALA A 164 2.54 -9.33 -21.49
C ALA A 164 2.53 -10.87 -21.56
N GLY A 165 1.35 -11.48 -21.33
CA GLY A 165 1.13 -12.92 -21.53
C GLY A 165 1.56 -13.82 -20.37
N LEU A 166 1.69 -13.27 -19.16
CA LEU A 166 2.00 -14.05 -17.95
C LEU A 166 0.84 -14.92 -17.47
N ASP A 167 -0.38 -14.69 -17.98
CA ASP A 167 -1.60 -15.48 -17.67
C ASP A 167 -1.48 -16.98 -18.01
N LYS A 168 -0.47 -17.34 -18.80
CA LYS A 168 -0.21 -18.73 -19.26
C LYS A 168 1.09 -19.31 -18.72
N VAL A 169 1.84 -18.55 -17.92
CA VAL A 169 3.10 -19.01 -17.34
C VAL A 169 2.79 -19.77 -16.05
N ASP A 170 3.44 -20.91 -15.87
CA ASP A 170 3.31 -21.71 -14.66
C ASP A 170 4.36 -21.25 -13.63
N PHE A 171 3.91 -20.59 -12.56
CA PHE A 171 4.74 -20.16 -11.45
C PHE A 171 4.71 -21.11 -10.24
N SER A 172 4.10 -22.31 -10.37
CA SER A 172 3.97 -23.27 -9.27
C SER A 172 5.30 -23.68 -8.64
N SER A 173 6.40 -23.57 -9.39
CA SER A 173 7.75 -23.84 -8.87
C SER A 173 8.22 -22.86 -7.79
N TYR A 174 7.64 -21.66 -7.73
CA TYR A 174 7.92 -20.68 -6.68
C TYR A 174 7.15 -20.97 -5.39
N MET A 175 6.01 -21.67 -5.49
CA MET A 175 5.09 -21.87 -4.38
C MET A 175 5.64 -22.86 -3.35
N GLY A 176 5.27 -22.64 -2.08
CA GLY A 176 5.67 -23.47 -0.94
C GLY A 176 6.54 -22.70 0.06
N ARG A 177 7.20 -23.46 0.94
CA ARG A 177 8.00 -22.94 2.05
C ARG A 177 9.49 -22.91 1.70
N TRP A 178 10.15 -21.86 2.16
CA TRP A 178 11.55 -21.57 1.85
C TRP A 178 12.27 -21.05 3.10
N GLU A 179 13.43 -21.61 3.40
CA GLU A 179 14.32 -21.17 4.48
C GLU A 179 15.63 -20.63 3.91
N SER A 180 16.18 -19.58 4.52
CA SER A 180 17.45 -19.00 4.09
C SER A 180 18.64 -19.94 4.27
N ASP A 181 19.50 -19.98 3.25
CA ASP A 181 20.85 -20.53 3.31
C ASP A 181 21.89 -19.43 3.56
N GLU A 182 21.60 -18.24 3.03
CA GLU A 182 22.53 -17.13 2.97
C GLU A 182 21.74 -15.82 2.92
N ILE A 183 22.20 -14.82 3.68
CA ILE A 183 21.67 -13.46 3.65
C ILE A 183 22.87 -12.54 3.46
N ILE A 184 22.81 -11.71 2.43
CA ILE A 184 23.82 -10.71 2.08
C ILE A 184 23.21 -9.35 2.39
N SER A 185 23.89 -8.54 3.19
CA SER A 185 23.53 -7.13 3.44
C SER A 185 24.79 -6.26 3.51
N GLU A 186 24.62 -4.96 3.77
CA GLU A 186 25.75 -4.04 3.96
C GLU A 186 26.65 -4.44 5.15
N ASP A 187 26.09 -5.09 6.18
CA ASP A 187 26.82 -5.57 7.35
C ASP A 187 27.60 -6.86 7.12
N GLY A 188 27.32 -7.57 6.01
CA GLY A 188 28.10 -8.71 5.55
C GLY A 188 27.28 -9.88 5.01
N ASP A 189 28.01 -10.96 4.70
CA ASP A 189 27.47 -12.21 4.17
C ASP A 189 27.27 -13.21 5.33
N PHE A 190 26.02 -13.48 5.68
CA PHE A 190 25.64 -14.38 6.75
C PHE A 190 25.25 -15.75 6.21
N THR A 191 25.95 -16.79 6.64
CA THR A 191 25.71 -18.20 6.22
C THR A 191 25.43 -19.15 7.38
N ASP A 192 25.92 -18.84 8.58
CA ASP A 192 25.69 -19.67 9.77
C ASP A 192 24.64 -19.04 10.70
N THR A 193 24.90 -17.81 11.17
CA THR A 193 24.04 -17.10 12.13
C THR A 193 23.96 -15.61 11.84
N ILE A 194 22.83 -14.99 12.20
CA ILE A 194 22.66 -13.54 12.34
C ILE A 194 22.34 -13.24 13.81
N GLY A 195 23.28 -12.60 14.51
CA GLY A 195 23.22 -12.52 15.96
C GLY A 195 23.18 -13.92 16.58
N GLU A 196 22.16 -14.23 17.35
CA GLU A 196 21.94 -15.56 17.97
C GLU A 196 21.04 -16.48 17.12
N TYR A 197 20.50 -15.99 16.01
CA TYR A 197 19.59 -16.74 15.15
C TYR A 197 20.37 -17.51 14.09
N PRO A 198 20.16 -18.84 13.95
CA PRO A 198 20.58 -19.55 12.76
C PRO A 198 20.03 -18.90 11.49
N VAL A 199 20.83 -18.81 10.42
CA VAL A 199 20.42 -18.12 9.19
C VAL A 199 19.10 -18.70 8.66
N ASN A 200 18.90 -20.01 8.68
CA ASN A 200 17.69 -20.67 8.17
C ASN A 200 16.40 -20.39 8.96
N VAL A 201 16.51 -19.81 10.15
CA VAL A 201 15.35 -19.40 10.96
C VAL A 201 15.18 -17.88 10.99
N ALA A 202 16.24 -17.13 10.68
CA ALA A 202 16.24 -15.68 10.62
C ALA A 202 15.36 -15.15 9.49
N PHE A 203 15.26 -15.85 8.36
CA PHE A 203 14.44 -15.45 7.23
C PHE A 203 13.70 -16.65 6.62
N ARG A 204 12.37 -16.54 6.58
CA ARG A 204 11.49 -17.61 6.08
C ARG A 204 10.45 -17.03 5.16
N LEU A 205 10.10 -17.75 4.10
CA LEU A 205 9.06 -17.34 3.18
C LEU A 205 8.13 -18.51 2.88
N GLU A 206 6.82 -18.26 2.96
CA GLU A 206 5.80 -19.12 2.37
C GLU A 206 5.09 -18.35 1.26
N LEU A 207 5.16 -18.87 0.02
CA LEU A 207 4.44 -18.34 -1.14
C LEU A 207 3.21 -19.19 -1.42
N PHE A 208 2.04 -18.56 -1.43
CA PHE A 208 0.75 -19.19 -1.72
C PHE A 208 0.32 -18.94 -3.17
N ASP A 209 -0.51 -19.83 -3.72
CA ASP A 209 -0.99 -19.76 -5.10
C ASP A 209 -2.12 -18.72 -5.33
N ASP A 210 -2.53 -18.01 -4.27
CA ASP A 210 -3.59 -17.00 -4.27
C ASP A 210 -3.07 -15.55 -4.31
N ASN A 211 -1.83 -15.35 -4.75
CA ASN A 211 -1.13 -14.05 -4.79
C ASN A 211 -0.82 -13.45 -3.41
N THR A 212 -0.80 -14.28 -2.37
CA THR A 212 -0.34 -13.89 -1.03
C THR A 212 0.93 -14.63 -0.62
N SER A 213 1.63 -14.07 0.35
CA SER A 213 2.77 -14.71 1.01
C SER A 213 2.90 -14.27 2.46
N VAL A 214 3.60 -15.08 3.23
CA VAL A 214 4.04 -14.73 4.58
C VAL A 214 5.54 -14.85 4.63
N MET A 215 6.21 -13.74 4.93
CA MET A 215 7.62 -13.72 5.25
C MET A 215 7.75 -13.63 6.77
N SER A 216 8.69 -14.36 7.35
CA SER A 216 9.04 -14.20 8.75
C SER A 216 10.50 -13.82 8.88
N VAL A 217 10.74 -12.70 9.56
CA VAL A 217 12.07 -12.21 9.90
C VAL A 217 12.21 -12.34 11.41
N PHE A 218 13.19 -13.10 11.88
CA PHE A 218 13.39 -13.41 13.30
C PHE A 218 12.15 -13.91 14.06
N GLY A 219 11.22 -14.57 13.36
CA GLY A 219 9.99 -15.10 13.94
C GLY A 219 8.80 -14.14 13.88
N GLU A 220 8.99 -12.89 13.47
CA GLU A 220 7.91 -11.92 13.26
C GLU A 220 7.32 -12.09 11.85
N PRO A 221 6.04 -12.49 11.72
CA PRO A 221 5.44 -12.72 10.41
C PRO A 221 4.86 -11.44 9.81
N ILE A 222 5.22 -11.15 8.56
CA ILE A 222 4.69 -10.06 7.74
C ILE A 222 4.00 -10.66 6.51
N THR A 223 2.83 -10.13 6.16
CA THR A 223 2.06 -10.60 5.01
C THR A 223 2.29 -9.69 3.81
N TYR A 224 2.57 -10.30 2.66
CA TYR A 224 2.76 -9.60 1.40
C TYR A 224 1.76 -10.08 0.36
N GLN A 225 1.57 -9.25 -0.66
CA GLN A 225 1.02 -9.66 -1.94
C GLN A 225 2.17 -9.96 -2.90
N TRP A 226 1.92 -10.77 -3.91
CA TRP A 226 2.89 -10.95 -5.00
C TRP A 226 2.21 -11.10 -6.34
N GLU A 227 2.89 -10.66 -7.39
CA GLU A 227 2.50 -10.85 -8.79
C GLU A 227 3.70 -11.22 -9.63
N ALA A 228 3.45 -11.91 -10.75
CA ALA A 228 4.48 -12.13 -11.74
C ALA A 228 4.81 -10.80 -12.42
N GLU A 229 6.09 -10.44 -12.49
CA GLU A 229 6.55 -9.26 -13.23
C GLU A 229 7.03 -9.66 -14.63
N THR A 230 7.76 -10.77 -14.73
CA THR A 230 8.20 -11.35 -16.00
C THR A 230 8.03 -12.86 -15.96
N LYS A 231 8.35 -13.56 -17.06
CA LYS A 231 8.33 -15.04 -17.07
C LYS A 231 9.25 -15.69 -16.02
N GLU A 232 10.24 -14.96 -15.50
CA GLU A 232 11.29 -15.49 -14.61
C GLU A 232 11.37 -14.76 -13.26
N LYS A 233 10.48 -13.78 -13.03
CA LYS A 233 10.53 -12.90 -11.85
C LYS A 233 9.12 -12.70 -11.28
N LEU A 234 8.98 -12.92 -9.98
CA LEU A 234 7.87 -12.38 -9.20
C LEU A 234 8.32 -11.10 -8.51
N TYR A 235 7.37 -10.24 -8.23
CA TYR A 235 7.54 -9.12 -7.33
C TYR A 235 6.57 -9.29 -6.17
N MET A 236 7.08 -9.20 -4.95
CA MET A 236 6.34 -9.32 -3.70
C MET A 236 6.37 -7.97 -2.99
N TRP A 237 5.27 -7.52 -2.39
CA TRP A 237 5.20 -6.22 -1.75
C TRP A 237 4.16 -6.18 -0.62
N ASP A 238 4.39 -5.26 0.30
CA ASP A 238 3.38 -4.78 1.24
C ASP A 238 3.18 -3.26 1.04
N TYR A 239 2.74 -2.53 2.07
CA TYR A 239 2.54 -1.08 1.98
C TYR A 239 3.84 -0.27 1.94
N TYR A 240 4.97 -0.80 2.43
CA TYR A 240 6.18 -0.04 2.71
C TYR A 240 7.43 -0.58 2.03
N GLU A 241 7.42 -1.85 1.63
CA GLU A 241 8.57 -2.51 1.04
C GLU A 241 8.18 -3.48 -0.07
N GLY A 242 9.19 -3.88 -0.84
CA GLY A 242 9.02 -4.79 -1.95
C GLY A 242 10.28 -5.59 -2.23
N PHE A 243 10.08 -6.77 -2.79
CA PHE A 243 11.12 -7.73 -3.07
C PHE A 243 10.95 -8.33 -4.44
N VAL A 244 12.06 -8.38 -5.16
CA VAL A 244 12.23 -9.16 -6.36
C VAL A 244 12.48 -10.61 -5.98
N ILE A 245 11.68 -11.52 -6.52
CA ILE A 245 11.84 -12.97 -6.30
C ILE A 245 12.21 -13.64 -7.62
N LYS A 246 13.36 -14.31 -7.64
CA LYS A 246 13.88 -15.05 -8.80
C LYS A 246 14.23 -16.49 -8.41
N LYS A 247 14.26 -17.38 -9.40
CA LYS A 247 14.85 -18.71 -9.24
C LYS A 247 16.33 -18.67 -9.63
N ASP A 248 17.17 -19.27 -8.80
CA ASP A 248 18.55 -19.63 -9.14
C ASP A 248 18.71 -21.13 -8.92
N GLY A 249 18.54 -21.91 -9.99
CA GLY A 249 18.46 -23.37 -9.90
C GLY A 249 17.31 -23.84 -8.99
N ASP A 250 17.64 -24.61 -7.96
CA ASP A 250 16.69 -25.10 -6.96
C ASP A 250 16.40 -24.08 -5.84
N LYS A 251 17.14 -22.97 -5.78
CA LYS A 251 16.97 -21.92 -4.77
C LYS A 251 16.01 -20.82 -5.21
N LEU A 252 15.42 -20.12 -4.24
CA LEU A 252 14.86 -18.79 -4.45
C LEU A 252 15.89 -17.73 -4.06
N VAL A 253 15.89 -16.63 -4.79
CA VAL A 253 16.64 -15.42 -4.45
C VAL A 253 15.62 -14.31 -4.26
N ILE A 254 15.63 -13.71 -3.07
CA ILE A 254 14.82 -12.56 -2.68
C ILE A 254 15.75 -11.37 -2.58
N ASP A 255 15.42 -10.27 -3.22
CA ASP A 255 16.24 -9.06 -3.35
C ASP A 255 15.36 -7.83 -3.11
N ASN A 256 15.66 -7.04 -2.07
CA ASN A 256 14.88 -5.84 -1.74
C ASN A 256 15.24 -4.62 -2.60
N GLU A 257 16.16 -4.77 -3.56
CA GLU A 257 16.68 -3.71 -4.44
C GLU A 257 17.41 -2.58 -3.71
N GLN A 258 17.61 -2.71 -2.39
CA GLN A 258 18.27 -1.74 -1.51
C GLN A 258 19.54 -2.32 -0.84
N GLY A 259 20.00 -3.49 -1.29
CA GLY A 259 21.26 -4.09 -0.83
C GLY A 259 21.12 -5.35 0.02
N VAL A 260 19.89 -5.82 0.28
CA VAL A 260 19.64 -7.08 0.99
C VAL A 260 19.21 -8.16 0.02
N VAL A 261 19.96 -9.27 0.03
CA VAL A 261 19.69 -10.44 -0.81
C VAL A 261 19.67 -11.70 0.05
N ALA A 262 18.55 -12.41 0.07
CA ALA A 262 18.42 -13.72 0.72
C ALA A 262 18.36 -14.83 -0.33
N LYS A 263 19.16 -15.89 -0.16
CA LYS A 263 19.06 -17.13 -0.93
C LYS A 263 18.42 -18.20 -0.07
N LEU A 264 17.39 -18.85 -0.60
CA LEU A 264 16.55 -19.77 0.16
C LEU A 264 16.43 -21.12 -0.53
N HIS A 265 16.40 -22.19 0.25
CA HIS A 265 16.10 -23.54 -0.23
C HIS A 265 14.68 -23.93 0.14
N LYS A 266 14.09 -24.84 -0.63
CA LYS A 266 12.71 -25.30 -0.43
C LYS A 266 12.64 -26.31 0.72
N VAL A 267 11.64 -26.19 1.57
CA VAL A 267 11.34 -27.13 2.66
C VAL A 267 9.88 -27.57 2.62
N ASP A 268 9.59 -28.76 3.14
CA ASP A 268 8.20 -29.23 3.32
C ASP A 268 7.57 -28.58 4.56
N GLU A 269 8.35 -28.48 5.64
CA GLU A 269 8.01 -27.85 6.90
C GLU A 269 9.19 -26.97 7.35
N PHE A 270 8.88 -25.83 7.99
CA PHE A 270 9.94 -24.99 8.57
C PHE A 270 10.63 -25.73 9.72
N THR A 271 11.94 -25.51 9.85
CA THR A 271 12.74 -25.99 10.98
C THR A 271 12.14 -25.47 12.29
N GLU A 272 11.86 -26.35 13.25
CA GLU A 272 11.36 -25.89 14.55
C GLU A 272 12.43 -25.07 15.28
N TYR A 273 12.06 -23.90 15.80
CA TYR A 273 12.94 -23.02 16.57
C TYR A 273 12.15 -22.33 17.69
N ASP A 274 12.74 -22.28 18.88
CA ASP A 274 12.16 -21.57 20.02
C ASP A 274 12.65 -20.13 20.04
N PHE A 275 11.86 -19.23 19.43
CA PHE A 275 12.16 -17.81 19.36
C PHE A 275 12.22 -17.13 20.74
N ALA A 276 11.65 -17.74 21.78
CA ALA A 276 11.75 -17.21 23.14
C ALA A 276 13.17 -17.32 23.73
N TYR A 277 14.06 -18.12 23.12
CA TYR A 277 15.43 -18.29 23.58
C TYR A 277 16.36 -17.11 23.19
N ALA A 278 16.05 -16.41 22.11
CA ALA A 278 16.89 -15.34 21.53
C ALA A 278 16.33 -13.92 21.79
N ASP A 279 15.41 -13.80 22.76
CA ASP A 279 14.74 -12.56 23.16
C ASP A 279 15.76 -11.57 23.76
N GLY A 280 16.18 -10.58 22.96
CA GLY A 280 17.11 -9.51 23.35
C GLY A 280 18.40 -9.38 22.52
N SER A 281 18.65 -10.28 21.56
CA SER A 281 19.87 -10.27 20.72
C SER A 281 19.60 -10.21 19.21
N ALA A 282 18.33 -10.11 18.80
CA ALA A 282 18.01 -9.85 17.41
C ALA A 282 18.60 -8.48 17.01
N PRO A 283 19.34 -8.37 15.89
CA PRO A 283 19.56 -7.06 15.31
C PRO A 283 18.20 -6.43 15.02
N ASP A 284 18.13 -5.10 15.12
CA ASP A 284 16.93 -4.34 14.78
C ASP A 284 16.46 -4.80 13.39
N GLU A 285 15.17 -5.12 13.21
CA GLU A 285 14.64 -5.62 11.93
C GLU A 285 14.90 -4.63 10.79
N ASN A 286 15.01 -3.35 11.16
CA ASN A 286 15.44 -2.27 10.28
C ASN A 286 16.82 -2.52 9.66
N ILE A 287 17.75 -3.19 10.34
CA ILE A 287 19.08 -3.50 9.79
C ILE A 287 18.99 -4.43 8.56
N ILE A 288 17.99 -5.31 8.51
CA ILE A 288 17.84 -6.30 7.43
C ILE A 288 16.83 -5.85 6.39
N LEU A 289 15.74 -5.21 6.79
CA LEU A 289 14.67 -4.83 5.86
C LEU A 289 14.84 -3.41 5.31
N ASN A 290 15.47 -2.52 6.07
CA ASN A 290 15.57 -1.11 5.76
C ASN A 290 16.89 -0.50 6.27
N PRO A 291 18.06 -0.97 5.77
CA PRO A 291 19.35 -0.50 6.27
C PRO A 291 19.39 1.02 6.15
N GLU A 292 19.52 1.73 7.27
CA GLU A 292 19.46 3.19 7.27
C GLU A 292 20.52 3.76 6.32
N GLY A 293 20.08 4.39 5.24
CA GLY A 293 20.97 5.19 4.40
C GLY A 293 21.63 6.28 5.25
N GLU A 294 22.96 6.27 5.25
CA GLU A 294 23.90 7.15 5.97
C GLU A 294 23.24 8.28 6.78
N GLU A 295 23.28 8.18 8.11
CA GLU A 295 23.25 9.39 8.93
C GLU A 295 24.49 10.22 8.55
N GLU A 296 24.29 11.35 7.84
CA GLU A 296 25.37 12.31 7.67
C GLU A 296 25.90 12.71 9.06
N PRO A 297 27.22 12.68 9.29
CA PRO A 297 27.77 13.03 10.59
C PRO A 297 27.43 14.49 10.89
N THR A 298 26.61 14.72 11.92
CA THR A 298 26.36 16.06 12.44
C THR A 298 27.69 16.67 12.91
N THR A 299 28.23 17.61 12.14
CA THR A 299 29.29 18.53 12.56
C THR A 299 28.74 19.78 13.23
#